data_AF-A0A1I0B828-F1
#
_entry.id   AF-A0A1I0B828-F1
#
_cell.length_a   1.000
_cell.length_b   1.000
_cell.length_c   1.000
_cell.angle_alpha   90.00
_cell.angle_beta   90.00
_cell.angle_gamma   90.00
#
_symmetry.space_group_name_H-M   'P 1'
#
loop_
_entity.id
_entity.type
_entity.pdbx_description
1 polymer ?
#
loop_
_entity_poly.entity_id
_entity_poly.type
_entity_poly.pdbx_seq_one_letter_code
_entity_poly.pdbx_strand_id
1 'polypeptide(L)'
;MKMPKEKIDISMFAPCGMNCKVCYKHCYHKKSCAGCLNSDKGKPEHCRKCKIKECIKEKSLSYCFECAEYPCKLLKNLEKSYNKRYQASLIENSRFVQGHGMVWNISWNSRK
;
A
#
# COMPACT_ATOMS: atom_id res chain seq x y z
N MET A 1 13.84 -4.55 8.10
CA MET A 1 13.67 -3.08 8.10
C MET A 1 12.82 -2.71 9.31
N LYS A 2 13.33 -1.89 10.25
CA LYS A 2 12.53 -1.36 11.37
C LYS A 2 11.72 -0.18 10.86
N MET A 3 10.42 -0.15 11.13
CA MET A 3 9.55 0.95 10.70
C MET A 3 9.65 2.15 11.64
N PRO A 4 9.63 3.39 11.12
CA PRO A 4 9.54 4.59 11.95
C PRO A 4 8.18 4.65 12.65
N LYS A 5 8.16 5.02 13.93
CA LYS A 5 6.97 5.13 14.80
C LYS A 5 6.08 6.35 14.51
N GLU A 6 6.19 6.92 13.32
CA GLU A 6 5.61 8.21 12.97
C GLU A 6 4.30 8.05 12.21
N LYS A 7 3.43 9.07 12.32
CA LYS A 7 2.24 9.19 11.45
C LYS A 7 2.69 9.15 9.99
N ILE A 8 2.01 8.33 9.20
CA ILE A 8 2.24 8.26 7.76
C ILE A 8 1.44 9.38 7.11
N ASP A 9 2.09 10.11 6.20
CA ASP A 9 1.39 11.04 5.33
C ASP A 9 0.39 10.26 4.47
N ILE A 10 -0.84 10.77 4.39
CA ILE A 10 -1.93 10.25 3.56
C ILE A 10 -1.44 10.00 2.13
N SER A 11 -0.61 10.91 1.61
CA SER A 11 -0.04 10.82 0.25
C SER A 11 0.85 9.60 0.04
N MET A 12 1.35 9.00 1.13
CA MET A 12 2.23 7.84 1.17
C MET A 12 1.50 6.54 1.53
N PHE A 13 0.19 6.57 1.74
CA PHE A 13 -0.62 5.36 1.96
C PHE A 13 -1.44 5.02 0.71
N ALA A 14 -1.10 3.91 0.06
CA ALA A 14 -1.74 3.51 -1.18
C ALA A 14 -3.18 3.02 -0.95
N PRO A 15 -4.09 3.14 -1.95
CA PRO A 15 -5.47 2.67 -1.86
C PRO A 15 -5.62 1.20 -1.47
N CYS A 16 -4.63 0.37 -1.81
CA CYS A 16 -4.63 -1.06 -1.54
C CYS A 16 -4.15 -1.46 -0.14
N GLY A 17 -3.65 -0.52 0.68
CA GLY A 17 -3.06 -0.84 1.99
C GLY A 17 -1.53 -0.86 2.04
N MET A 18 -0.85 -0.45 0.97
CA MET A 18 0.62 -0.37 0.95
C MET A 18 1.10 0.96 1.54
N ASN A 19 1.96 0.89 2.56
CA ASN A 19 2.74 2.03 3.02
C ASN A 19 3.96 2.28 2.12
N CYS A 20 3.95 3.37 1.35
CA CYS A 20 5.03 3.69 0.42
C CYS A 20 6.37 3.94 1.14
N LYS A 21 6.39 4.37 2.40
CA LYS A 21 7.64 4.57 3.19
C LYS A 21 8.43 3.28 3.43
N VAL A 22 7.80 2.10 3.25
CA VAL A 22 8.44 0.79 3.40
C VAL A 22 8.35 -0.04 2.12
N CYS A 23 7.84 0.54 1.04
CA CYS A 23 7.78 -0.12 -0.24
C CYS A 23 9.20 -0.31 -0.77
N TYR A 24 9.58 -1.55 -1.11
CA TYR A 24 10.92 -1.84 -1.61
C TYR A 24 11.32 -0.93 -2.79
N LYS A 25 10.38 -0.53 -3.65
CA LYS A 25 10.66 0.39 -4.77
C LYS A 25 10.92 1.82 -4.34
N HIS A 26 10.25 2.30 -3.30
CA HIS A 26 10.51 3.62 -2.76
C HIS A 26 11.85 3.66 -2.00
N CYS A 27 12.15 2.61 -1.23
CA CYS A 27 13.32 2.56 -0.35
C CYS A 27 14.61 2.11 -1.02
N TYR A 28 14.56 1.29 -2.07
CA TYR A 28 15.75 0.63 -2.64
C TYR A 28 16.37 1.37 -3.85
N HIS A 29 15.65 2.29 -4.48
CA HIS A 29 16.17 3.01 -5.66
C HIS A 29 16.83 4.33 -5.27
N LYS A 30 17.98 4.65 -5.90
CA LYS A 30 18.68 5.96 -5.77
C LYS A 30 17.78 7.18 -6.02
N LYS A 31 16.69 6.99 -6.77
CA LYS A 31 15.61 7.95 -6.96
C LYS A 31 14.31 7.34 -6.44
N SER A 32 13.95 7.67 -5.21
CA SER A 32 12.68 7.23 -4.62
C SER A 32 11.50 7.73 -5.46
N CYS A 33 10.49 6.87 -5.66
CA CYS A 33 9.26 7.28 -6.32
C CYS A 33 8.44 8.18 -5.38
N ALA A 34 7.58 9.05 -5.94
CA ALA A 34 6.80 9.97 -5.13
C ALA A 34 5.71 9.31 -4.23
N GLY A 35 5.50 7.99 -4.33
CA GLY A 35 4.42 7.27 -3.64
C GLY A 35 3.22 7.02 -4.56
N CYS A 36 2.43 5.99 -4.26
CA CYS A 36 1.39 5.48 -5.16
C CYS A 36 0.35 6.54 -5.58
N LEU A 37 -0.02 7.43 -4.66
CA LEU A 37 -1.02 8.49 -4.86
C LEU A 37 -0.46 9.78 -5.48
N ASN A 38 0.85 9.96 -5.51
CA ASN A 38 1.50 11.19 -6.00
C ASN A 38 1.91 11.08 -7.48
N SER A 39 2.78 11.97 -7.95
CA SER A 39 3.35 11.99 -9.32
C SER A 39 3.94 10.65 -9.76
N ASP A 40 3.96 10.40 -11.08
CA ASP A 40 4.62 9.23 -11.68
C ASP A 40 6.15 9.33 -11.74
N LYS A 41 6.72 10.44 -11.26
CA LYS A 41 8.17 10.64 -11.14
C LYS A 41 8.82 9.50 -10.34
N GLY A 42 9.75 8.80 -10.98
CA GLY A 42 10.49 7.68 -10.39
C GLY A 42 9.66 6.39 -10.18
N LYS A 43 8.37 6.36 -10.55
CA LYS A 43 7.56 5.13 -10.45
C LYS A 43 7.93 4.14 -11.54
N PRO A 44 8.04 2.83 -11.24
CA PRO A 44 8.14 1.81 -12.27
C PRO A 44 6.83 1.67 -13.04
N GLU A 45 6.88 1.09 -14.24
CA GLU A 45 5.73 0.96 -15.12
C GLU A 45 4.52 0.29 -14.47
N HIS A 46 4.74 -0.81 -13.74
CA HIS A 46 3.67 -1.53 -13.06
C HIS A 46 2.96 -0.71 -11.96
N CYS A 47 3.66 0.27 -11.34
CA CYS A 47 3.05 1.20 -10.40
C CYS A 47 2.28 2.31 -11.12
N ARG A 48 2.69 2.69 -12.34
CA ARG A 48 1.97 3.67 -13.17
C ARG A 48 0.64 3.10 -13.66
N LYS A 49 0.66 1.89 -14.21
CA LYS A 49 -0.49 1.14 -14.78
C LYS A 49 -1.18 0.21 -13.76
N CYS A 50 -1.25 0.62 -12.49
CA CYS A 50 -1.81 -0.26 -11.46
C CYS A 50 -3.34 -0.33 -11.57
N LYS A 51 -3.87 -1.51 -11.88
CA LYS A 51 -5.32 -1.77 -12.00
C LYS A 51 -6.13 -1.39 -10.76
N ILE A 52 -5.54 -1.43 -9.55
CA ILE A 52 -6.25 -1.02 -8.33
C ILE A 52 -6.50 0.49 -8.34
N LYS A 53 -5.54 1.30 -8.82
CA LYS A 53 -5.72 2.76 -8.94
C LYS A 53 -6.82 3.11 -9.93
N GLU A 54 -6.94 2.35 -11.01
CA GLU A 54 -8.02 2.51 -11.99
C GLU A 54 -9.36 2.13 -11.36
N CYS A 55 -9.44 0.96 -10.72
CA CYS A 55 -10.66 0.46 -10.09
C CYS A 55 -11.23 1.40 -9.02
N ILE A 56 -10.38 1.94 -8.12
CA ILE A 56 -10.86 2.88 -7.09
C ILE A 56 -11.29 4.23 -7.69
N LYS A 57 -10.62 4.68 -8.76
CA LYS A 57 -11.01 5.90 -9.49
C LYS A 57 -12.37 5.73 -10.16
N GLU A 58 -12.60 4.60 -10.82
CA GLU A 58 -13.90 4.28 -11.46
C GLU A 58 -15.04 4.20 -10.43
N LYS A 59 -14.75 3.62 -9.25
CA LYS A 59 -15.72 3.51 -8.15
C LYS A 59 -15.85 4.78 -7.31
N SER A 60 -15.08 5.84 -7.61
CA SER A 60 -15.01 7.07 -6.82
C SER A 60 -14.71 6.83 -5.33
N LEU A 61 -13.84 5.87 -5.05
CA LEU A 61 -13.39 5.51 -3.69
C LEU A 61 -11.96 5.99 -3.46
N SER A 62 -11.62 6.28 -2.21
CA SER A 62 -10.25 6.64 -1.82
C SER A 62 -9.43 5.40 -1.50
N TYR A 63 -10.05 4.42 -0.84
CA TYR A 63 -9.40 3.20 -0.39
C TYR A 63 -10.19 1.94 -0.75
N CYS A 64 -9.48 0.83 -0.95
CA CYS A 64 -10.12 -0.45 -1.24
C CYS A 64 -11.05 -0.92 -0.11
N PHE A 65 -10.75 -0.60 1.16
CA PHE A 65 -11.56 -1.02 2.30
C PHE A 65 -12.94 -0.36 2.36
N GLU A 66 -13.16 0.72 1.59
CA GLU A 66 -14.46 1.40 1.44
C GLU A 66 -15.35 0.68 0.41
N CYS A 67 -14.79 -0.25 -0.36
CA CYS A 67 -15.54 -0.98 -1.38
C CYS A 67 -16.42 -2.06 -0.74
N ALA A 68 -17.69 -2.16 -1.15
CA ALA A 68 -18.61 -3.20 -0.69
C ALA A 68 -18.11 -4.63 -0.99
N GLU A 69 -17.31 -4.81 -2.04
CA GLU A 69 -16.73 -6.10 -2.42
C GLU A 69 -15.43 -6.43 -1.67
N TYR A 70 -15.04 -5.63 -0.68
CA TYR A 70 -13.76 -5.77 0.01
C TYR A 70 -13.74 -6.97 0.99
N PRO A 71 -12.68 -7.80 0.99
CA PRO A 71 -11.54 -7.82 0.07
C PRO A 71 -11.88 -8.55 -1.24
N CYS A 72 -11.78 -7.82 -2.37
CA CYS A 72 -12.15 -8.34 -3.69
C CYS A 72 -11.05 -9.20 -4.32
N LYS A 73 -11.38 -9.90 -5.41
CA LYS A 73 -10.44 -10.80 -6.14
C LYS A 73 -9.17 -10.07 -6.60
N LEU A 74 -9.30 -8.84 -7.09
CA LEU A 74 -8.16 -8.03 -7.55
C LEU A 74 -7.16 -7.76 -6.42
N LEU A 75 -7.65 -7.34 -5.25
CA LEU A 75 -6.80 -7.10 -4.08
C LEU A 75 -6.21 -8.41 -3.54
N LYS A 76 -7.00 -9.48 -3.44
CA LYS A 76 -6.52 -10.81 -2.99
C LYS A 76 -5.38 -11.36 -3.88
N ASN A 77 -5.39 -11.05 -5.17
CA ASN A 77 -4.30 -11.44 -6.06
C ASN A 77 -3.01 -10.64 -5.77
N LEU A 78 -3.13 -9.33 -5.50
CA LEU A 78 -1.99 -8.52 -5.09
C LEU A 78 -1.44 -8.97 -3.73
N GLU A 79 -2.33 -9.18 -2.77
CA GLU A 79 -2.07 -9.71 -1.43
C GLU A 79 -1.20 -10.96 -1.47
N LYS A 80 -1.57 -11.97 -2.27
CA LYS A 80 -0.78 -13.21 -2.42
C LYS A 80 0.67 -12.95 -2.83
N SER A 81 0.86 -11.99 -3.73
CA SER A 81 2.18 -11.63 -4.22
C SER A 81 3.03 -10.90 -3.18
N TYR A 82 2.38 -10.08 -2.34
CA TYR A 82 3.02 -9.37 -1.23
C TYR A 82 3.34 -10.32 -0.07
N ASN A 83 2.41 -11.21 0.29
CA ASN A 83 2.65 -12.26 1.27
C ASN A 83 3.84 -13.13 0.88
N LYS A 84 3.88 -13.62 -0.36
CA LYS A 84 4.96 -14.48 -0.84
C LYS A 84 6.33 -13.80 -0.85
N ARG A 85 6.40 -12.52 -1.22
CA ARG A 85 7.68 -11.80 -1.43
C ARG A 85 8.17 -11.05 -0.19
N TYR A 86 7.25 -10.58 0.64
CA TYR A 86 7.56 -9.63 1.72
C TYR A 86 6.94 -10.04 3.06
N GLN A 87 6.23 -11.19 3.12
CA GLN A 87 5.50 -11.63 4.33
C GLN A 87 4.59 -10.53 4.88
N ALA A 88 3.92 -9.86 3.94
CA ALA A 88 3.16 -8.64 4.12
C ALA A 88 1.68 -8.84 3.78
N SER A 89 0.78 -8.42 4.66
CA SER A 89 -0.65 -8.34 4.34
C SER A 89 -1.07 -6.89 4.06
N LEU A 90 -1.57 -6.63 2.85
CA LEU A 90 -2.11 -5.32 2.48
C LEU A 90 -3.55 -5.15 3.00
N ILE A 91 -4.29 -6.26 3.07
CA ILE A 91 -5.62 -6.34 3.66
C ILE A 91 -5.57 -6.02 5.14
N GLU A 92 -4.67 -6.64 5.90
CA GLU A 92 -4.49 -6.37 7.33
C GLU A 92 -4.11 -4.91 7.57
N ASN A 93 -3.17 -4.37 6.78
CA ASN A 93 -2.79 -2.96 6.85
C ASN A 93 -3.98 -2.03 6.61
N SER A 94 -4.80 -2.33 5.60
CA SER A 94 -6.00 -1.54 5.29
C SER A 94 -7.03 -1.59 6.41
N ARG A 95 -7.28 -2.78 6.99
CA ARG A 95 -8.17 -2.97 8.15
C ARG A 95 -7.67 -2.21 9.37
N PHE A 96 -6.37 -2.25 9.61
CA PHE A 96 -5.76 -1.54 10.72
C PHE A 96 -5.93 -0.02 10.56
N VAL A 97 -5.66 0.52 9.35
CA VAL A 97 -5.88 1.95 9.07
C VAL A 97 -7.35 2.33 9.16
N GLN A 98 -8.26 1.44 8.74
CA GLN A 98 -9.71 1.66 8.88
C GLN A 98 -10.14 1.76 10.35
N GLY A 99 -9.61 0.93 11.25
CA GLY A 99 -10.00 0.89 12.66
C GLY A 99 -9.26 1.86 13.58
N HIS A 100 -8.01 2.20 13.25
CA HIS A 100 -7.11 2.98 14.11
C HIS A 100 -6.59 4.27 13.46
N GLY A 101 -7.02 4.57 12.23
CA GLY A 101 -6.50 5.66 11.42
C GLY A 101 -5.07 5.42 10.94
N MET A 102 -4.43 6.46 10.40
CA MET A 102 -3.05 6.40 9.87
C MET A 102 -1.96 6.45 10.96
N VAL A 103 -2.23 5.81 12.10
CA VAL A 103 -1.29 5.69 13.23
C VAL A 103 -0.70 4.28 13.22
N TRP A 104 0.43 4.09 12.54
CA TRP A 104 0.98 2.75 12.31
C TRP A 104 1.76 2.24 13.52
N ASN A 105 1.17 1.28 14.25
CA ASN A 105 1.82 0.59 15.37
C ASN A 105 1.97 -0.93 15.14
N ILE A 106 1.83 -1.38 13.89
CA ILE A 106 2.09 -2.78 13.56
C ILE A 106 3.61 -2.99 13.63
N SER A 107 4.07 -3.72 14.64
CA SER A 107 5.40 -4.31 14.66
C SER A 107 5.49 -5.28 13.49
N TRP A 108 6.06 -4.83 12.38
CA TRP A 108 6.43 -5.73 11.30
C TRP A 108 7.49 -6.68 11.85
N ASN A 109 7.09 -7.92 12.11
CA ASN A 109 8.01 -9.02 12.35
C ASN A 109 8.75 -9.26 11.04
N SER A 110 9.82 -8.49 10.82
CA SER A 110 10.92 -8.96 9.98
C SER A 110 11.62 -10.09 10.74
N ARG A 111 10.98 -11.26 10.79
CA ARG A 111 11.64 -12.52 11.15
C ARG A 111 12.00 -13.25 9.86
N LYS A 112 13.04 -12.77 9.20
CA LYS A 112 14.36 -13.41 9.13
C LYS A 112 15.29 -12.52 8.30
#